data_AF-A0AAA9TGE8-F1
#
_entry.id   AF-A0AAA9TGE8-F1
#
_cell.length_a   1.000
_cell.length_b   1.000
_cell.length_c   1.000
_cell.angle_alpha   90.00
_cell.angle_beta   90.00
_cell.angle_gamma   90.00
#
_symmetry.space_group_name_H-M   'P 1'
#
loop_
_entity.id
_entity.type
_entity.pdbx_description
1 polymer ?
#
loop_
_entity_poly.entity_id
_entity_poly.type
_entity_poly.pdbx_seq_one_letter_code
_entity_poly.pdbx_strand_id
1 'polypeptide(L)'
;MAARVGLLLRVLPLLLWGGLDAQRVGPELRREAEAFLEKYGYLSDQGPSRPSSTQFSNAIREFQWVSQLPISGVLDPPTLHQMTRPRCGVADTDSQMPWTERVSALFAGRWAKMRRKKRFARQVSAKQRREMDKEMAKHP
;
A
#
# COMPACT_ATOMS: atom_id res chain seq x y z
N MET A 1 11.77 -59.86 -8.47
CA MET A 1 11.33 -58.81 -7.50
C MET A 1 12.20 -57.56 -7.62
N ALA A 2 12.29 -56.95 -8.81
CA ALA A 2 13.24 -55.85 -9.08
C ALA A 2 12.61 -54.71 -9.90
N ALA A 3 11.35 -54.38 -9.62
CA ALA A 3 10.61 -53.36 -10.37
C ALA A 3 9.79 -52.42 -9.46
N ARG A 4 10.20 -52.27 -8.18
CA ARG A 4 9.51 -51.40 -7.20
C ARG A 4 10.40 -50.36 -6.54
N VAL A 5 11.71 -50.39 -6.77
CA VAL A 5 12.68 -49.48 -6.12
C VAL A 5 12.95 -48.20 -6.94
N GLY A 6 12.59 -48.19 -8.23
CA GLY A 6 12.84 -47.06 -9.13
C GLY A 6 11.89 -45.87 -9.00
N LEU A 7 10.73 -46.03 -8.32
CA LEU A 7 9.73 -44.96 -8.22
C LEU A 7 10.01 -43.99 -7.06
N LEU A 8 10.69 -44.42 -6.01
CA LEU A 8 10.98 -43.58 -4.83
C LEU A 8 12.14 -42.59 -5.05
N LEU A 9 12.99 -42.81 -6.06
CA LEU A 9 14.11 -41.92 -6.41
C LEU A 9 13.73 -40.77 -7.37
N ARG A 10 12.50 -40.75 -7.89
CA ARG A 10 12.01 -39.71 -8.82
C ARG A 10 11.24 -38.57 -8.15
N VAL A 11 11.01 -38.64 -6.84
CA VAL A 11 10.29 -37.59 -6.08
C VAL A 11 11.24 -36.71 -5.25
N LEU A 12 12.46 -37.18 -5.01
CA LEU A 12 13.49 -36.46 -4.26
C LEU A 12 13.95 -35.11 -4.85
N PRO A 13 13.85 -34.81 -6.17
CA PRO A 13 14.24 -33.49 -6.69
C PRO A 13 13.22 -32.37 -6.35
N LEU A 14 11.97 -32.72 -6.05
CA LEU A 14 10.90 -31.74 -5.81
C LEU A 14 10.92 -31.13 -4.41
N LEU A 15 11.63 -31.76 -3.46
CA LEU A 15 11.85 -31.21 -2.12
C LEU A 15 13.14 -30.36 -2.03
N LEU A 16 13.99 -30.39 -3.05
CA LEU A 16 15.28 -29.69 -3.07
C LEU A 16 15.29 -28.42 -3.93
N TRP A 17 14.18 -28.11 -4.63
CA TRP A 17 14.04 -26.85 -5.38
C TRP A 17 13.25 -25.76 -4.61
N GLY A 18 12.74 -26.07 -3.42
CA GLY A 18 12.13 -25.07 -2.51
C GLY A 18 13.16 -24.16 -1.82
N GLY A 19 14.35 -24.01 -2.41
CA GLY A 19 15.43 -23.18 -1.92
C GLY A 19 15.12 -21.71 -2.14
N LEU A 20 14.49 -21.10 -1.15
CA LEU A 20 14.86 -19.77 -0.65
C LEU A 20 15.22 -18.76 -1.75
N ASP A 21 14.22 -18.25 -2.48
CA ASP A 21 14.36 -17.00 -3.23
C ASP A 21 14.45 -15.83 -2.23
N ALA A 22 15.54 -15.78 -1.47
CA ALA A 22 16.02 -14.56 -0.86
C ALA A 22 16.58 -13.69 -2.00
N GLN A 23 15.68 -13.19 -2.86
CA GLN A 23 16.00 -12.21 -3.88
C GLN A 23 16.66 -11.04 -3.15
N ARG A 24 17.98 -10.90 -3.31
CA ARG A 24 18.71 -9.74 -2.81
C ARG A 24 18.20 -8.55 -3.63
N VAL A 25 17.29 -7.80 -3.03
CA VAL A 25 16.81 -6.53 -3.55
C VAL A 25 18.00 -5.59 -3.70
N GLY A 26 18.17 -5.01 -4.89
CA GLY A 26 19.22 -4.03 -5.14
C GLY A 26 19.09 -2.81 -4.21
N PRO A 27 20.19 -2.14 -3.85
CA PRO A 27 20.17 -0.99 -2.94
C PRO A 27 19.27 0.15 -3.45
N GLU A 28 19.15 0.32 -4.76
CA GLU A 28 18.28 1.31 -5.41
C GLU A 28 16.79 1.00 -5.19
N LEU A 29 16.35 -0.23 -5.46
CA LEU A 29 14.97 -0.67 -5.25
C LEU A 29 14.56 -0.55 -3.78
N ARG A 30 15.48 -0.85 -2.87
CA ARG A 30 15.22 -0.66 -1.44
C ARG A 30 15.02 0.82 -1.10
N ARG A 31 15.81 1.74 -1.68
CA ARG A 31 15.67 3.19 -1.46
C ARG A 31 14.35 3.72 -2.01
N GLU A 32 13.94 3.25 -3.19
CA GLU A 32 12.64 3.60 -3.77
C GLU A 32 11.47 3.10 -2.91
N ALA A 33 11.56 1.87 -2.38
CA ALA A 33 10.58 1.33 -1.47
C ALA A 33 10.55 2.08 -0.12
N GLU A 34 11.70 2.46 0.43
CA GLU A 34 11.79 3.29 1.63
C GLU A 34 11.06 4.64 1.41
N ALA A 35 11.36 5.34 0.32
CA ALA A 35 10.69 6.61 -0.03
C ALA A 35 9.18 6.44 -0.27
N PHE A 36 8.76 5.31 -0.84
CA PHE A 36 7.35 4.96 -0.99
C PHE A 36 6.68 4.79 0.38
N LEU A 37 7.28 3.99 1.25
CA LEU A 37 6.72 3.69 2.57
C LEU A 37 6.63 4.94 3.46
N GLU A 38 7.61 5.84 3.35
CA GLU A 38 7.57 7.16 4.00
C GLU A 38 6.43 8.02 3.46
N LYS A 39 6.31 8.13 2.13
CA LYS A 39 5.25 8.93 1.47
C LYS A 39 3.83 8.53 1.90
N TYR A 40 3.59 7.24 2.12
CA TYR A 40 2.27 6.72 2.49
C TYR A 40 2.10 6.46 4.01
N GLY A 41 3.07 6.85 4.82
CA GLY A 41 2.98 6.83 6.28
C GLY A 41 3.25 5.49 6.95
N TYR A 42 3.83 4.52 6.23
CA TYR A 42 4.27 3.24 6.81
C TYR A 42 5.60 3.34 7.55
N LEU A 43 6.42 4.34 7.20
CA LEU A 43 7.63 4.71 7.92
C LEU A 43 7.51 6.16 8.40
N SER A 44 8.01 6.44 9.60
CA SER A 44 8.14 7.81 10.09
C SER A 44 9.38 8.47 9.47
N ASP A 45 9.36 9.79 9.32
CA ASP A 45 10.53 10.57 8.94
C ASP A 45 11.53 10.58 10.11
N GLN A 46 12.42 9.57 10.16
CA GLN A 46 13.34 9.33 11.28
C GLN A 46 14.63 10.18 11.18
N GLY A 47 14.61 11.28 10.43
CA GLY A 47 15.80 12.11 10.17
C GLY A 47 16.81 11.37 9.28
N PRO A 48 18.12 11.68 9.36
CA PRO A 48 19.12 11.12 8.44
C PRO A 48 19.39 9.61 8.65
N SER A 49 18.79 9.00 9.67
CA SER A 49 19.03 7.61 10.01
C SER A 49 18.14 6.68 9.20
N ARG A 50 18.78 5.74 8.51
CA ARG A 50 18.08 4.73 7.71
C ARG A 50 17.25 3.79 8.60
N PRO A 51 16.03 3.40 8.21
CA PRO A 51 15.23 2.45 8.98
C PRO A 51 15.98 1.13 9.17
N SER A 52 15.86 0.56 10.37
CA SER A 52 16.36 -0.78 10.66
C SER A 52 15.69 -1.83 9.77
N SER A 53 16.35 -2.97 9.56
CA SER A 53 15.79 -4.06 8.76
C SER A 53 14.43 -4.54 9.29
N THR A 54 14.24 -4.52 10.61
CA THR A 54 12.98 -4.90 11.26
C THR A 54 11.88 -3.87 10.98
N GLN A 55 12.18 -2.57 11.12
CA GLN A 55 11.22 -1.51 10.80
C GLN A 55 10.80 -1.57 9.33
N PHE A 56 11.75 -1.76 8.43
CA PHE A 56 11.46 -1.90 6.99
C PHE A 56 10.58 -3.12 6.72
N SER A 57 10.92 -4.29 7.28
CA SER A 57 10.11 -5.51 7.09
C SER A 57 8.69 -5.35 7.65
N ASN A 58 8.53 -4.71 8.81
CA ASN A 58 7.22 -4.45 9.40
C ASN A 58 6.39 -3.50 8.53
N ALA A 59 6.98 -2.41 8.03
CA ALA A 59 6.32 -1.49 7.11
C ALA A 59 5.85 -2.19 5.82
N ILE A 60 6.65 -3.12 5.29
CA ILE A 60 6.25 -3.96 4.15
C ILE A 60 5.06 -4.86 4.50
N ARG A 61 5.03 -5.47 5.70
CA ARG A 61 3.88 -6.30 6.14
C ARG A 61 2.59 -5.50 6.18
N GLU A 62 2.63 -4.29 6.74
CA GLU A 62 1.47 -3.38 6.80
C GLU A 62 0.99 -3.02 5.39
N PHE A 63 1.91 -2.67 4.49
CA PHE A 63 1.57 -2.37 3.10
C PHE A 63 0.95 -3.58 2.39
N GLN A 64 1.53 -4.77 2.58
CA GLN A 64 1.00 -6.01 1.99
C GLN A 64 -0.41 -6.30 2.51
N TRP A 65 -0.65 -6.11 3.80
CA TRP A 65 -1.98 -6.28 4.39
C TRP A 65 -3.02 -5.32 3.79
N VAL A 66 -2.72 -4.02 3.74
CA VAL A 66 -3.61 -3.00 3.15
C VAL A 66 -3.84 -3.25 1.65
N SER A 67 -2.80 -3.69 0.93
CA SER A 67 -2.86 -3.99 -0.50
C SER A 67 -3.43 -5.37 -0.84
N GLN A 68 -3.85 -6.16 0.16
CA GLN A 68 -4.36 -7.52 -0.01
C GLN A 68 -3.37 -8.47 -0.72
N LEU A 69 -2.08 -8.29 -0.43
CA LEU A 69 -1.00 -9.18 -0.85
C LEU A 69 -0.68 -10.22 0.23
N PRO A 70 -0.05 -11.34 -0.12
CA PRO A 70 0.50 -12.27 0.87
C PRO A 70 1.47 -11.56 1.82
N ILE A 71 1.26 -11.70 3.13
CA ILE A 71 2.05 -11.01 4.16
C ILE A 71 3.36 -11.77 4.38
N SER A 72 4.41 -11.41 3.65
CA SER A 72 5.75 -11.96 3.79
C SER A 72 6.70 -11.05 4.59
N GLY A 73 6.47 -9.73 4.55
CA GLY A 73 7.41 -8.72 5.06
C GLY A 73 8.68 -8.58 4.23
N VAL A 74 8.69 -9.14 3.02
CA VAL A 74 9.79 -9.10 2.06
C VAL A 74 9.35 -8.27 0.87
N LEU A 75 10.26 -7.47 0.32
CA LEU A 75 10.03 -6.72 -0.90
C LEU A 75 10.13 -7.66 -2.12
N ASP A 76 9.08 -8.44 -2.32
CA ASP A 76 8.93 -9.40 -3.41
C ASP A 76 8.41 -8.74 -4.71
N PRO A 77 8.53 -9.42 -5.87
CA PRO A 77 8.04 -8.88 -7.14
C PRO A 77 6.58 -8.40 -7.15
N PRO A 78 5.59 -9.10 -6.54
CA PRO A 78 4.21 -8.60 -6.51
C PRO A 78 4.08 -7.35 -5.62
N THR A 79 4.82 -7.24 -4.50
CA THR A 79 4.86 -6.01 -3.69
C THR A 79 5.43 -4.85 -4.50
N LEU A 80 6.54 -5.05 -5.22
CA LEU A 80 7.14 -4.03 -6.09
C LEU A 80 6.19 -3.59 -7.21
N HIS A 81 5.59 -4.56 -7.91
CA HIS A 81 4.61 -4.25 -8.94
C HIS A 81 3.46 -3.43 -8.36
N GLN A 82 2.93 -3.84 -7.21
CA GLN A 82 1.88 -3.11 -6.53
C GLN A 82 2.37 -1.72 -6.14
N MET A 83 3.61 -1.52 -5.66
CA MET A 83 4.25 -0.22 -5.35
C MET A 83 4.39 0.74 -6.55
N THR A 84 4.47 0.21 -7.78
CA THR A 84 4.58 1.03 -9.00
C THR A 84 3.24 1.52 -9.58
N ARG A 85 2.11 0.96 -9.14
CA ARG A 85 0.78 1.33 -9.68
C ARG A 85 0.39 2.77 -9.31
N PRO A 86 -0.34 3.49 -10.19
CA PRO A 86 -0.86 4.81 -9.87
C PRO A 86 -1.87 4.73 -8.71
N ARG A 87 -1.82 5.71 -7.80
CA ARG A 87 -2.65 5.78 -6.58
C ARG A 87 -3.04 7.21 -6.24
N CYS A 88 -3.95 7.34 -5.28
CA CYS A 88 -4.18 8.62 -4.60
C CYS A 88 -2.95 9.01 -3.78
N GLY A 89 -2.69 10.31 -3.59
CA GLY A 89 -1.55 10.80 -2.80
C GLY A 89 -1.84 10.95 -1.31
N VAL A 90 -2.91 10.34 -0.80
CA VAL A 90 -3.28 10.37 0.62
C VAL A 90 -2.53 9.23 1.33
N ALA A 91 -1.99 9.49 2.52
CA ALA A 91 -1.33 8.47 3.33
C ALA A 91 -2.32 7.39 3.80
N ASP A 92 -1.83 6.16 3.92
CA ASP A 92 -2.66 5.00 4.26
C ASP A 92 -2.91 4.88 5.77
N THR A 93 -1.97 5.36 6.60
CA THR A 93 -1.97 5.17 8.07
C THR A 93 -2.54 6.36 8.87
N ASP A 94 -2.59 7.57 8.30
CA ASP A 94 -2.93 8.81 9.03
C ASP A 94 -4.44 9.09 9.19
N SER A 95 -5.31 8.12 8.85
CA SER A 95 -6.76 8.34 8.80
C SER A 95 -7.49 8.22 10.15
N GLN A 96 -6.85 7.63 11.17
CA GLN A 96 -7.47 7.30 12.45
C GLN A 96 -7.93 8.55 13.24
N MET A 97 -7.07 9.56 13.35
CA MET A 97 -7.35 10.77 14.14
C MET A 97 -8.48 11.61 13.53
N PRO A 98 -8.46 11.97 12.22
CA PRO A 98 -9.57 12.66 11.58
C PRO A 98 -10.88 11.87 11.62
N TRP A 99 -10.81 10.54 11.51
CA TRP A 99 -12.00 9.69 11.62
C TRP A 99 -12.60 9.73 13.03
N THR A 100 -11.76 9.57 14.06
CA THR A 100 -12.18 9.59 15.47
C THR A 100 -12.81 10.93 15.85
N GLU A 101 -12.23 12.04 15.40
CA GLU A 101 -12.80 13.38 15.62
C GLU A 101 -14.17 13.53 14.96
N ARG A 102 -14.31 13.07 13.71
CA ARG A 102 -15.59 13.11 12.97
C ARG A 102 -16.66 12.27 13.66
N VAL A 103 -16.34 11.07 14.10
CA VAL A 103 -17.27 10.17 14.80
C VAL A 103 -17.66 10.78 16.15
N SER A 104 -16.69 11.28 16.91
CA SER A 104 -16.93 11.94 18.19
C SER A 104 -17.83 13.18 18.06
N ALA A 105 -17.67 13.97 16.99
CA ALA A 105 -18.55 15.11 16.71
C ALA A 105 -20.00 14.70 16.44
N LEU A 106 -20.23 13.57 15.75
CA LEU A 106 -21.57 13.03 15.53
C LEU A 106 -22.24 12.64 16.87
N PHE A 107 -21.52 11.94 17.75
CA PHE A 107 -22.02 11.54 19.07
C PHE A 107 -22.22 12.73 20.02
N ALA A 108 -21.42 13.79 19.89
CA ALA A 108 -21.60 15.03 20.65
C ALA A 108 -22.80 15.88 20.19
N GLY A 109 -23.69 15.34 19.33
CA GLY A 109 -24.88 16.04 18.83
C GLY A 109 -24.56 17.20 17.86
N ARG A 110 -23.29 17.37 17.47
CA ARG A 110 -22.90 18.37 16.47
C ARG A 110 -23.18 17.78 15.09
N TRP A 111 -24.39 18.02 14.59
CA TRP A 111 -24.70 17.73 13.19
C TRP A 111 -23.82 18.58 12.28
N ALA A 112 -22.79 17.96 11.71
CA ALA A 112 -22.05 18.58 10.62
C ALA A 112 -23.05 18.91 9.51
N LYS A 113 -23.11 20.17 9.06
CA LYS A 113 -24.02 20.58 7.98
C LYS A 113 -23.89 19.58 6.82
N MET A 114 -24.97 18.84 6.57
CA MET A 114 -24.99 17.72 5.63
C MET A 114 -24.73 18.18 4.18
N ARG A 115 -24.99 19.46 3.90
CA ARG A 115 -24.75 20.08 2.58
C ARG A 115 -23.47 20.91 2.59
N ARG A 116 -22.35 20.29 2.18
CA ARG A 116 -21.11 21.02 1.85
C ARG A 116 -21.24 21.64 0.45
N LYS A 117 -21.02 22.96 0.34
CA LYS A 117 -20.91 23.63 -0.96
C LYS A 117 -19.48 23.45 -1.50
N LYS A 118 -19.34 22.81 -2.67
CA LYS A 118 -18.06 22.76 -3.40
C LYS A 118 -17.74 24.14 -3.97
N ARG A 119 -16.46 24.53 -3.95
CA ARG A 119 -15.96 25.76 -4.58
C ARG A 119 -14.68 25.40 -5.34
N PHE A 120 -14.53 25.94 -6.54
CA PHE A 120 -13.30 25.80 -7.30
C PHE A 120 -12.36 26.95 -6.92
N ALA A 121 -11.17 26.63 -6.41
CA ALA A 121 -10.19 27.65 -6.02
C ALA A 121 -9.59 28.37 -7.24
N ARG A 122 -9.48 27.67 -8.38
CA ARG A 122 -9.08 28.28 -9.65
C ARG A 122 -10.29 28.92 -10.32
N GLN A 123 -10.09 30.12 -10.86
CA GLN A 123 -11.03 30.68 -11.83
C GLN A 123 -11.00 29.82 -13.09
N VAL A 124 -12.13 29.18 -13.37
CA VAL A 124 -12.36 28.35 -14.55
C VAL A 124 -13.48 28.99 -15.35
N SER A 125 -13.40 28.90 -16.69
CA SER A 125 -14.48 29.39 -17.53
C SER A 125 -15.78 28.66 -17.19
N ALA A 126 -16.93 29.30 -17.45
CA ALA A 126 -18.23 28.70 -17.19
C ALA A 126 -18.41 27.34 -17.91
N LYS A 127 -17.82 27.18 -19.11
CA LYS A 127 -17.84 25.92 -19.86
C LYS A 127 -17.06 24.82 -19.15
N GLN A 128 -15.83 25.10 -18.73
CA GLN A 128 -14.98 24.16 -18.00
C GLN A 128 -15.61 23.75 -16.66
N ARG A 129 -16.21 24.72 -15.95
CA ARG A 129 -16.91 24.45 -14.69
C ARG A 129 -18.07 23.48 -14.88
N ARG A 130 -18.91 23.69 -15.91
CA ARG A 130 -20.03 22.81 -16.23
C ARG A 130 -19.57 21.40 -16.55
N GLU A 131 -18.47 21.25 -17.27
CA GLU A 131 -17.95 19.94 -17.63
C GLU A 131 -17.42 19.18 -16.40
N MET A 132 -16.65 19.86 -15.54
CA MET A 132 -16.20 19.29 -14.28
C MET A 132 -17.36 18.90 -13.35
N ASP A 133 -18.41 19.73 -13.27
CA ASP A 133 -19.59 19.45 -12.46
C ASP A 133 -20.33 18.18 -12.96
N LYS A 134 -20.39 17.95 -14.29
CA LYS A 134 -20.96 16.72 -14.88
C LYS A 134 -20.09 15.50 -14.59
N GLU A 135 -18.77 15.61 -14.74
CA GLU A 135 -17.82 14.54 -14.46
C GLU A 135 -17.96 14.07 -13.00
N MET A 136 -18.02 15.02 -12.07
CA MET A 136 -18.20 14.73 -10.65
C MET A 136 -19.55 14.09 -10.32
N ALA A 137 -20.60 14.35 -11.10
CA ALA A 137 -21.93 13.76 -10.88
C ALA A 137 -22.02 12.30 -11.34
N LYS A 138 -21.05 11.80 -12.10
CA LYS A 138 -21.03 10.45 -12.67
C LYS A 138 -20.59 9.37 -11.66
N HIS A 139 -19.91 9.78 -10.59
CA HIS A 139 -19.36 8.89 -9.56
C HIS A 139 -19.93 9.28 -8.18
N PRO A 140 -21.11 8.76 -7.79
CA PRO A 140 -21.73 9.04 -6.50
C PRO A 140 -20.98 8.41 -5.32
#